data_AF-A0A960NWU8-F1
#
_entry.id   AF-A0A960NWU8-F1
#
_cell.length_a   1.000
_cell.length_b   1.000
_cell.length_c   1.000
_cell.angle_alpha   90.00
_cell.angle_beta   90.00
_cell.angle_gamma   90.00
#
_symmetry.space_group_name_H-M   'P 1'
#
loop_
_entity.id
_entity.type
_entity.pdbx_description
1 polymer ?
#
loop_
_entity_poly.entity_id
_entity_poly.type
_entity_poly.pdbx_seq_one_letter_code
_entity_poly.pdbx_strand_id
1 'polypeptide(L)'
;MGFGDHNLNLPDGQNFAPAADKVQAMARLLADRPYHLGVPARQRDAWARWEEHAVGRHYLATARAETTKPFVRITNELIAKCYQGDRRAGYTEAATTVRERLIAMTFAECVDPTGEYLELIEAEINAFTDLVTWVAPCHDDSGGNFAGTTIEIDLGSGQWAALFTDIDFLLGDRLSSATRQTIRSEIEKRIFAPFRQRIESGQDIYWWVTCTHNWNTVCLNCVLTCALWLKEDLQERAWYLALVDDLIAYSNQGFEESGFYTEGLSYWTYGFGNYVALSELVRAATGGRIDWLKQPKPSRMARYGVRMELQDGLYPTFADSRMEFEPIHWLNHWLNNRQDDDPARIRSTAETFDPFVPLGKQSVAAILLNLFHT
;
A
#
# COMPACT_ATOMS: atom_id res chain seq x y z
N MET A 1 -4.98 -12.48 14.70
CA MET A 1 -3.60 -12.99 14.55
C MET A 1 -3.60 -14.50 14.52
N GLY A 2 -2.57 -15.10 13.94
CA GLY A 2 -2.24 -16.50 14.12
C GLY A 2 -1.63 -16.75 15.50
N PHE A 3 -1.51 -18.02 15.88
CA PHE A 3 -0.81 -18.41 17.10
C PHE A 3 0.70 -18.29 16.88
N GLY A 4 1.30 -17.16 17.27
CA GLY A 4 2.73 -16.89 17.07
C GLY A 4 3.08 -15.46 16.63
N ASP A 5 2.08 -14.60 16.35
CA ASP A 5 2.26 -13.21 15.89
C ASP A 5 2.72 -12.28 17.04
N HIS A 6 3.89 -12.53 17.62
CA HIS A 6 4.46 -11.76 18.74
C HIS A 6 5.77 -11.09 18.34
N ASN A 7 5.91 -9.82 18.73
CA ASN A 7 7.11 -9.03 18.42
C ASN A 7 8.39 -9.72 18.94
N LEU A 8 9.46 -9.51 18.19
CA LEU A 8 10.72 -10.24 18.30
C LEU A 8 11.74 -9.43 19.08
N ASN A 9 12.43 -10.08 20.00
CA ASN A 9 13.64 -9.57 20.64
C ASN A 9 14.82 -10.38 20.14
N LEU A 10 15.78 -9.72 19.50
CA LEU A 10 17.02 -10.34 19.03
C LEU A 10 18.06 -10.40 20.17
N PRO A 11 19.09 -11.28 20.06
CA PRO A 11 20.20 -11.29 21.00
C PRO A 11 20.94 -9.96 21.08
N ASP A 12 21.53 -9.65 22.23
CA ASP A 12 22.25 -8.38 22.47
C ASP A 12 23.22 -8.03 21.34
N GLY A 13 23.08 -6.81 20.81
CA GLY A 13 23.91 -6.29 19.71
C GLY A 13 23.50 -6.74 18.30
N GLN A 14 22.46 -7.57 18.15
CA GLN A 14 21.86 -7.89 16.85
C GLN A 14 20.64 -7.02 16.57
N ASN A 15 20.48 -6.59 15.31
CA ASN A 15 19.37 -5.77 14.86
C ASN A 15 19.09 -6.05 13.37
N PHE A 16 18.06 -5.42 12.79
CA PHE A 16 17.77 -5.52 11.35
C PHE A 16 18.24 -4.26 10.58
N ALA A 17 19.03 -3.38 11.20
CA ALA A 17 19.46 -2.15 10.53
C ALA A 17 20.36 -2.48 9.32
N PRO A 18 20.11 -1.92 8.13
CA PRO A 18 20.89 -2.20 6.94
C PRO A 18 22.34 -1.74 7.12
N ALA A 19 23.28 -2.54 6.61
CA ALA A 19 24.69 -2.21 6.65
C ALA A 19 24.98 -0.87 5.95
N ALA A 20 25.88 -0.07 6.51
CA ALA A 20 26.12 1.30 6.05
C ALA A 20 26.59 1.39 4.59
N ASP A 21 27.32 0.38 4.11
CA ASP A 21 27.73 0.24 2.71
C ASP A 21 26.55 -0.08 1.78
N LYS A 22 25.58 -0.91 2.22
CA LYS A 22 24.31 -1.12 1.52
C LYS A 22 23.50 0.16 1.42
N VAL A 23 23.41 0.95 2.50
CA VAL A 23 22.76 2.29 2.49
C VAL A 23 23.45 3.21 1.48
N GLN A 24 24.79 3.27 1.46
CA GLN A 24 25.52 4.04 0.44
C GLN A 24 25.33 3.51 -0.98
N ALA A 25 25.14 2.21 -1.18
CA ALA A 25 24.82 1.63 -2.48
C ALA A 25 23.43 2.06 -2.94
N MET A 26 22.42 2.00 -2.08
CA MET A 26 21.04 2.42 -2.37
C MET A 26 20.93 3.93 -2.64
N ALA A 27 21.67 4.76 -1.89
CA ALA A 27 21.73 6.21 -2.12
C ALA A 27 22.22 6.56 -3.54
N ARG A 28 23.10 5.76 -4.15
CA ARG A 28 23.59 5.95 -5.52
C ARG A 28 22.59 5.53 -6.61
N LEU A 29 21.52 4.84 -6.24
CA LEU A 29 20.45 4.41 -7.16
C LEU A 29 19.25 5.35 -7.13
N LEU A 30 19.09 6.15 -6.08
CA LEU A 30 17.99 7.09 -5.89
C LEU A 30 18.33 8.49 -6.41
N ALA A 31 17.29 9.26 -6.73
CA ALA A 31 17.41 10.69 -6.98
C ALA A 31 17.56 11.48 -5.66
N ASP A 32 18.23 12.62 -5.73
CA ASP A 32 18.43 13.54 -4.59
C ASP A 32 17.13 14.18 -4.09
N ARG A 33 16.11 14.25 -4.94
CA ARG A 33 14.73 14.65 -4.57
C ARG A 33 13.87 13.44 -4.14
N PRO A 34 12.84 13.64 -3.30
CA PRO A 34 11.83 12.62 -3.02
C PRO A 34 11.14 12.08 -4.28
N TYR A 35 10.61 10.86 -4.18
CA TYR A 35 9.97 10.12 -5.26
C TYR A 35 8.56 9.65 -4.88
N HIS A 36 7.67 9.62 -5.86
CA HIS A 36 6.31 9.08 -5.75
C HIS A 36 5.87 8.48 -7.09
N LEU A 37 4.99 7.47 -7.07
CA LEU A 37 4.49 6.84 -8.30
C LEU A 37 3.51 7.72 -9.08
N GLY A 38 2.70 8.52 -8.39
CA GLY A 38 1.70 9.38 -9.04
C GLY A 38 2.30 10.57 -9.79
N VAL A 39 1.45 11.27 -10.53
CA VAL A 39 1.73 12.64 -11.01
C VAL A 39 0.87 13.60 -10.18
N PRO A 40 1.40 14.72 -9.65
CA PRO A 40 0.61 15.65 -8.84
C PRO A 40 -0.56 16.25 -9.61
N ALA A 41 -1.51 16.83 -8.88
CA ALA A 41 -2.34 17.93 -9.37
C ALA A 41 -1.46 19.10 -9.84
N ARG A 42 -2.06 20.20 -10.32
CA ARG A 42 -1.41 21.32 -11.05
C ARG A 42 -0.61 20.94 -12.32
N GLN A 43 -0.10 19.71 -12.48
CA GLN A 43 0.35 19.16 -13.77
C GLN A 43 -0.87 18.75 -14.62
N ARG A 44 -1.65 19.73 -15.10
CA ARG A 44 -2.95 19.48 -15.74
C ARG A 44 -2.88 18.63 -17.00
N ASP A 45 -1.85 18.79 -17.83
CA ASP A 45 -1.67 18.02 -19.07
C ASP A 45 -1.66 16.51 -18.86
N ALA A 46 -1.07 16.04 -17.75
CA ALA A 46 -1.03 14.61 -17.41
C ALA A 46 -2.38 14.04 -16.95
N TRP A 47 -3.27 14.91 -16.45
CA TRP A 47 -4.59 14.56 -15.92
C TRP A 47 -5.73 14.78 -16.90
N ALA A 48 -5.59 15.71 -17.86
CA ALA A 48 -6.61 16.01 -18.87
C ALA A 48 -7.04 14.76 -19.68
N ARG A 49 -6.13 13.81 -19.92
CA ARG A 49 -6.47 12.54 -20.59
C ARG A 49 -7.41 11.64 -19.79
N TRP A 50 -7.55 11.87 -18.49
CA TRP A 50 -8.37 11.05 -17.59
C TRP A 50 -9.79 11.62 -17.39
N GLU A 51 -10.02 12.90 -17.66
CA GLU A 51 -11.32 13.59 -17.54
C GLU A 51 -12.44 12.85 -18.27
N GLU A 52 -12.24 12.58 -19.56
CA GLU A 52 -13.17 11.81 -20.41
C GLU A 52 -12.88 10.30 -20.46
N HIS A 53 -11.99 9.80 -19.60
CA HIS A 53 -11.77 8.36 -19.44
C HIS A 53 -12.78 7.76 -18.46
N ALA A 54 -13.07 6.47 -18.61
CA ALA A 54 -13.99 5.76 -17.71
C ALA A 54 -13.56 5.86 -16.23
N VAL A 55 -12.25 5.82 -15.96
CA VAL A 55 -11.69 5.94 -14.59
C VAL A 55 -11.90 7.32 -13.97
N GLY A 56 -11.73 8.42 -14.72
CA GLY A 56 -11.95 9.77 -14.20
C GLY A 56 -13.43 10.03 -13.98
N ARG A 57 -14.28 9.69 -14.97
CA ARG A 57 -15.74 9.75 -14.79
C ARG A 57 -16.23 8.87 -13.64
N HIS A 58 -15.61 7.72 -13.37
CA HIS A 58 -15.91 6.93 -12.18
C HIS A 58 -15.61 7.73 -10.91
N TYR A 59 -14.41 8.26 -10.73
CA TYR A 59 -14.08 8.97 -9.48
C TYR A 59 -14.87 10.27 -9.29
N LEU A 60 -15.18 11.00 -10.36
CA LEU A 60 -16.08 12.16 -10.31
C LEU A 60 -17.50 11.76 -9.87
N ALA A 61 -18.03 10.65 -10.40
CA ALA A 61 -19.35 10.14 -10.00
C ALA A 61 -19.35 9.58 -8.56
N THR A 62 -18.32 8.84 -8.18
CA THR A 62 -18.17 8.25 -6.84
C THR A 62 -17.99 9.33 -5.79
N ALA A 63 -17.16 10.36 -6.00
CA ALA A 63 -17.02 11.48 -5.07
C ALA A 63 -18.36 12.19 -4.81
N ARG A 64 -19.14 12.47 -5.87
CA ARG A 64 -20.50 13.04 -5.77
C ARG A 64 -21.49 12.12 -5.07
N ALA A 65 -21.36 10.80 -5.22
CA ALA A 65 -22.19 9.84 -4.50
C ALA A 65 -21.83 9.82 -3.00
N GLU A 66 -20.54 9.79 -2.67
CA GLU A 66 -20.04 9.75 -1.28
C GLU A 66 -20.44 10.97 -0.46
N THR A 67 -20.50 12.17 -1.05
CA THR A 67 -20.97 13.38 -0.35
C THR A 67 -22.48 13.40 -0.08
N THR A 68 -23.25 12.50 -0.68
CA THR A 68 -24.70 12.33 -0.41
C THR A 68 -25.04 11.20 0.57
N LYS A 69 -24.06 10.32 0.89
CA LYS A 69 -24.27 9.22 1.85
C LYS A 69 -24.32 9.75 3.29
N PRO A 70 -24.92 8.99 4.24
CA PRO A 70 -24.78 9.28 5.65
C PRO A 70 -23.30 9.37 6.06
N PHE A 71 -22.94 10.42 6.80
CA PHE A 71 -21.54 10.73 7.09
C PHE A 71 -20.94 9.81 8.16
N VAL A 72 -20.30 8.73 7.74
CA VAL A 72 -19.59 7.79 8.62
C VAL A 72 -18.16 8.28 8.87
N ARG A 73 -17.77 8.53 10.13
CA ARG A 73 -16.37 8.74 10.55
C ARG A 73 -15.88 7.55 11.38
N ILE A 74 -14.57 7.30 11.35
CA ILE A 74 -13.91 6.59 12.44
C ILE A 74 -13.71 7.58 13.58
N THR A 75 -14.07 7.19 14.80
CA THR A 75 -13.91 8.02 16.00
C THR A 75 -13.34 7.19 17.15
N ASN A 76 -12.84 7.86 18.18
CA ASN A 76 -12.32 7.20 19.39
C ASN A 76 -13.44 6.42 20.13
N GLU A 77 -14.69 6.86 20.04
CA GLU A 77 -15.86 6.12 20.58
C GLU A 77 -16.15 4.84 19.79
N LEU A 78 -16.02 4.86 18.46
CA LEU A 78 -16.13 3.66 17.62
C LEU A 78 -15.03 2.65 17.97
N ILE A 79 -13.79 3.12 18.09
CA ILE A 79 -12.64 2.30 18.52
C ILE A 79 -12.92 1.71 19.91
N ALA A 80 -13.30 2.53 20.89
CA ALA A 80 -13.62 2.08 22.25
C ALA A 80 -14.75 1.03 22.28
N LYS A 81 -15.78 1.19 21.44
CA LYS A 81 -16.87 0.21 21.30
C LYS A 81 -16.37 -1.13 20.76
N CYS A 82 -15.40 -1.15 19.85
CA CYS A 82 -14.79 -2.38 19.36
C CYS A 82 -14.07 -3.17 20.49
N TYR A 83 -13.50 -2.50 21.49
CA TYR A 83 -12.92 -3.18 22.67
C TYR A 83 -13.95 -3.78 23.64
N GLN A 84 -15.23 -3.39 23.52
CA GLN A 84 -16.33 -3.87 24.36
C GLN A 84 -17.11 -5.05 23.72
N GLY A 85 -16.76 -5.47 22.50
CA GLY A 85 -17.49 -6.49 21.76
C GLY A 85 -16.69 -7.06 20.59
N ASP A 86 -17.30 -7.11 19.41
CA ASP A 86 -16.59 -7.50 18.18
C ASP A 86 -15.57 -6.43 17.79
N ARG A 87 -14.29 -6.78 17.92
CA ARG A 87 -13.13 -5.94 17.58
C ARG A 87 -13.01 -5.64 16.08
N ARG A 88 -13.72 -6.34 15.20
CA ARG A 88 -13.56 -6.25 13.74
C ARG A 88 -14.72 -5.53 13.06
N ALA A 89 -15.97 -5.97 13.26
CA ALA A 89 -17.08 -5.58 12.37
C ALA A 89 -17.26 -4.06 12.20
N GLY A 90 -17.54 -3.33 13.28
CA GLY A 90 -17.87 -1.90 13.22
C GLY A 90 -16.73 -1.00 12.71
N TYR A 91 -15.48 -1.32 13.06
CA TYR A 91 -14.33 -0.57 12.54
C TYR A 91 -14.09 -0.86 11.06
N THR A 92 -14.24 -2.12 10.61
CA THR A 92 -13.91 -2.51 9.22
C THR A 92 -14.85 -1.86 8.20
N GLU A 93 -16.15 -1.80 8.51
CA GLU A 93 -17.14 -1.12 7.68
C GLU A 93 -16.88 0.38 7.57
N ALA A 94 -16.62 1.05 8.70
CA ALA A 94 -16.29 2.47 8.73
C ALA A 94 -14.97 2.78 8.00
N ALA A 95 -13.93 1.95 8.19
CA ALA A 95 -12.65 2.12 7.54
C ALA A 95 -12.72 1.93 6.02
N THR A 96 -13.53 0.99 5.54
CA THR A 96 -13.80 0.82 4.10
C THR A 96 -14.47 2.07 3.55
N THR A 97 -15.56 2.52 4.18
CA THR A 97 -16.34 3.69 3.76
C THR A 97 -15.51 4.99 3.72
N VAL A 98 -14.76 5.29 4.79
CA VAL A 98 -13.91 6.51 4.88
C VAL A 98 -12.80 6.46 3.83
N ARG A 99 -12.20 5.28 3.60
CA ARG A 99 -11.12 5.10 2.62
C ARG A 99 -11.62 5.27 1.18
N GLU A 100 -12.75 4.64 0.83
CA GLU A 100 -13.37 4.80 -0.49
C GLU A 100 -13.71 6.27 -0.78
N ARG A 101 -14.29 6.98 0.19
CA ARG A 101 -14.58 8.41 0.09
C ARG A 101 -13.32 9.26 -0.08
N LEU A 102 -12.29 9.07 0.74
CA LEU A 102 -11.04 9.83 0.62
C LEU A 102 -10.34 9.59 -0.72
N ILE A 103 -10.27 8.33 -1.19
CA ILE A 103 -9.71 7.99 -2.50
C ILE A 103 -10.51 8.68 -3.61
N ALA A 104 -11.85 8.55 -3.60
CA ALA A 104 -12.69 9.11 -4.65
C ALA A 104 -12.61 10.63 -4.73
N MET A 105 -12.69 11.33 -3.59
CA MET A 105 -12.55 12.79 -3.54
C MET A 105 -11.16 13.25 -4.00
N THR A 106 -10.10 12.54 -3.60
CA THR A 106 -8.72 12.87 -4.00
C THR A 106 -8.52 12.72 -5.50
N PHE A 107 -8.97 11.61 -6.10
CA PHE A 107 -8.87 11.42 -7.55
C PHE A 107 -9.80 12.35 -8.33
N ALA A 108 -10.99 12.66 -7.81
CA ALA A 108 -11.86 13.69 -8.39
C ALA A 108 -11.15 15.05 -8.45
N GLU A 109 -10.54 15.49 -7.35
CA GLU A 109 -9.74 16.73 -7.28
C GLU A 109 -8.46 16.70 -8.14
N CYS A 110 -7.93 15.51 -8.45
CA CYS A 110 -6.83 15.37 -9.40
C CYS A 110 -7.30 15.53 -10.84
N VAL A 111 -8.46 14.97 -11.20
CA VAL A 111 -9.06 15.02 -12.53
C VAL A 111 -9.66 16.40 -12.81
N ASP A 112 -10.64 16.84 -12.02
CA ASP A 112 -11.33 18.13 -12.11
C ASP A 112 -11.06 18.95 -10.83
N PRO A 113 -10.13 19.92 -10.86
CA PRO A 113 -9.63 20.60 -9.66
C PRO A 113 -10.55 21.74 -9.19
N THR A 114 -11.84 21.47 -9.02
CA THR A 114 -12.84 22.47 -8.60
C THR A 114 -12.60 23.04 -7.21
N GLY A 115 -12.02 22.23 -6.31
CA GLY A 115 -11.88 22.55 -4.89
C GLY A 115 -13.09 22.18 -4.04
N GLU A 116 -14.13 21.57 -4.63
CA GLU A 116 -15.38 21.14 -3.98
C GLU A 116 -15.14 20.21 -2.79
N TYR A 117 -14.08 19.38 -2.83
CA TYR A 117 -13.83 18.34 -1.84
C TYR A 117 -12.68 18.66 -0.88
N LEU A 118 -11.90 19.71 -1.11
CA LEU A 118 -10.68 20.01 -0.33
C LEU A 118 -10.95 20.18 1.18
N GLU A 119 -11.95 20.98 1.56
CA GLU A 119 -12.33 21.17 2.97
C GLU A 119 -12.71 19.84 3.65
N LEU A 120 -13.39 18.96 2.91
CA LEU A 120 -13.81 17.67 3.43
C LEU A 120 -12.66 16.67 3.55
N ILE A 121 -11.74 16.66 2.58
CA ILE A 121 -10.50 15.87 2.63
C ILE A 121 -9.68 16.28 3.86
N GLU A 122 -9.47 17.58 4.08
CA GLU A 122 -8.74 18.08 5.26
C GLU A 122 -9.46 17.74 6.57
N ALA A 123 -10.78 17.89 6.64
CA ALA A 123 -11.58 17.58 7.82
C ALA A 123 -11.60 16.08 8.19
N GLU A 124 -11.43 15.19 7.22
CA GLU A 124 -11.29 13.74 7.43
C GLU A 124 -9.88 13.36 7.88
N ILE A 125 -8.86 13.91 7.23
CA ILE A 125 -7.45 13.69 7.61
C ILE A 125 -7.22 14.13 9.04
N ASN A 126 -7.64 15.36 9.39
CA ASN A 126 -7.47 15.91 10.74
C ASN A 126 -8.23 15.06 11.79
N ALA A 127 -9.45 14.61 11.48
CA ALA A 127 -10.21 13.76 12.40
C ALA A 127 -9.60 12.35 12.57
N PHE A 128 -8.96 11.81 11.54
CA PHE A 128 -8.26 10.52 11.62
C PHE A 128 -6.91 10.64 12.35
N THR A 129 -6.19 11.75 12.18
CA THR A 129 -4.93 12.01 12.89
C THR A 129 -5.13 12.13 14.41
N ASP A 130 -6.30 12.61 14.84
CA ASP A 130 -6.72 12.73 16.25
C ASP A 130 -7.15 11.40 16.90
N LEU A 131 -7.13 10.28 16.16
CA LEU A 131 -7.43 8.96 16.74
C LEU A 131 -6.32 8.53 17.71
N VAL A 132 -6.70 7.88 18.82
CA VAL A 132 -5.73 7.38 19.82
C VAL A 132 -4.74 6.40 19.18
N THR A 133 -5.23 5.53 18.30
CA THR A 133 -4.41 4.61 17.50
C THR A 133 -4.86 4.57 16.04
N TRP A 134 -3.92 4.25 15.15
CA TRP A 134 -4.19 3.92 13.75
C TRP A 134 -4.25 2.40 13.50
N VAL A 135 -3.85 1.59 14.49
CA VAL A 135 -3.94 0.13 14.45
C VAL A 135 -5.40 -0.29 14.50
N ALA A 136 -5.81 -1.21 13.62
CA ALA A 136 -7.17 -1.73 13.64
C ALA A 136 -7.45 -2.46 14.97
N PRO A 137 -8.62 -2.31 15.62
CA PRO A 137 -8.86 -2.91 16.94
C PRO A 137 -8.81 -4.46 16.94
N CYS A 138 -8.98 -5.12 15.79
CA CYS A 138 -8.77 -6.56 15.64
C CYS A 138 -7.32 -6.99 15.37
N HIS A 139 -6.38 -6.04 15.41
CA HIS A 139 -4.93 -6.23 15.33
C HIS A 139 -4.17 -5.66 16.56
N ASP A 140 -4.87 -5.18 17.59
CA ASP A 140 -4.28 -4.77 18.87
C ASP A 140 -4.68 -5.77 19.96
N ASP A 141 -4.17 -7.00 19.86
CA ASP A 141 -4.59 -8.11 20.73
C ASP A 141 -4.29 -7.86 22.22
N SER A 142 -3.25 -7.06 22.50
CA SER A 142 -2.90 -6.61 23.85
C SER A 142 -3.74 -5.43 24.36
N GLY A 143 -4.39 -4.68 23.46
CA GLY A 143 -5.03 -3.39 23.76
C GLY A 143 -4.05 -2.26 24.07
N GLY A 144 -2.74 -2.46 23.89
CA GLY A 144 -1.70 -1.51 24.25
C GLY A 144 -1.68 -0.27 23.36
N ASN A 145 -2.08 -0.39 22.09
CA ASN A 145 -2.15 0.76 21.20
C ASN A 145 -3.36 1.65 21.56
N PHE A 146 -4.50 1.05 21.90
CA PHE A 146 -5.66 1.80 22.40
C PHE A 146 -5.44 2.41 23.80
N ALA A 147 -4.69 1.72 24.67
CA ALA A 147 -4.29 2.24 25.97
C ALA A 147 -3.17 3.31 25.90
N GLY A 148 -2.57 3.53 24.74
CA GLY A 148 -1.45 4.46 24.55
C GLY A 148 -0.14 4.02 25.21
N THR A 149 0.02 2.73 25.51
CA THR A 149 1.24 2.16 26.10
C THR A 149 2.25 1.71 25.06
N THR A 150 1.82 1.54 23.80
CA THR A 150 2.69 1.27 22.65
C THR A 150 2.16 1.98 21.39
N ILE A 151 3.01 2.08 20.37
CA ILE A 151 2.66 2.55 19.03
C ILE A 151 3.20 1.53 18.04
N GLU A 152 2.30 0.83 17.37
CA GLU A 152 2.61 -0.25 16.44
C GLU A 152 2.15 0.02 15.02
N ILE A 153 2.66 -0.81 14.10
CA ILE A 153 2.34 -0.77 12.68
C ILE A 153 1.72 -2.12 12.31
N ASP A 154 0.53 -2.04 11.72
CA ASP A 154 -0.26 -3.15 11.17
C ASP A 154 -0.67 -2.83 9.73
N LEU A 155 -1.40 -3.75 9.10
CA LEU A 155 -1.99 -3.55 7.77
C LEU A 155 -2.81 -2.24 7.69
N GLY A 156 -3.59 -1.92 8.73
CA GLY A 156 -4.46 -0.75 8.75
C GLY A 156 -3.68 0.57 8.79
N SER A 157 -2.88 0.77 9.82
CA SER A 157 -2.06 1.97 10.04
C SER A 157 -1.08 2.23 8.89
N GLY A 158 -0.45 1.18 8.35
CA GLY A 158 0.37 1.28 7.14
C GLY A 158 -0.41 1.81 5.94
N GLN A 159 -1.58 1.22 5.65
CA GLN A 159 -2.44 1.66 4.54
C GLN A 159 -2.95 3.09 4.71
N TRP A 160 -3.24 3.53 5.94
CA TRP A 160 -3.65 4.91 6.22
C TRP A 160 -2.49 5.90 6.01
N ALA A 161 -1.28 5.57 6.49
CA ALA A 161 -0.09 6.38 6.25
C ALA A 161 0.24 6.50 4.75
N ALA A 162 0.14 5.39 4.00
CA ALA A 162 0.32 5.40 2.55
C ALA A 162 -0.73 6.29 1.86
N LEU A 163 -2.02 6.15 2.20
CA LEU A 163 -3.07 7.01 1.64
C LEU A 163 -2.86 8.50 1.95
N PHE A 164 -2.47 8.87 3.16
CA PHE A 164 -2.17 10.27 3.48
C PHE A 164 -0.90 10.79 2.77
N THR A 165 0.07 9.91 2.52
CA THR A 165 1.24 10.20 1.67
C THR A 165 0.82 10.47 0.23
N ASP A 166 -0.02 9.59 -0.34
CA ASP A 166 -0.60 9.77 -1.68
C ASP A 166 -1.34 11.11 -1.76
N ILE A 167 -2.15 11.46 -0.75
CA ILE A 167 -2.91 12.72 -0.71
C ILE A 167 -1.99 13.96 -0.59
N ASP A 168 -0.98 13.96 0.30
CA ASP A 168 0.00 15.05 0.43
C ASP A 168 0.76 15.29 -0.89
N PHE A 169 1.12 14.23 -1.60
CA PHE A 169 1.78 14.32 -2.90
C PHE A 169 0.84 14.81 -3.99
N LEU A 170 -0.32 14.17 -4.13
CA LEU A 170 -1.25 14.37 -5.25
C LEU A 170 -1.88 15.76 -5.19
N LEU A 171 -2.38 16.19 -4.03
CA LEU A 171 -3.05 17.49 -3.91
C LEU A 171 -2.06 18.62 -3.62
N GLY A 172 -0.93 18.33 -2.97
CA GLY A 172 0.19 19.25 -2.86
C GLY A 172 -0.20 20.61 -2.27
N ASP A 173 0.09 21.70 -2.97
CA ASP A 173 -0.23 23.08 -2.59
C ASP A 173 -1.73 23.45 -2.66
N ARG A 174 -2.61 22.51 -3.03
CA ARG A 174 -4.06 22.65 -2.89
C ARG A 174 -4.56 22.34 -1.48
N LEU A 175 -3.78 21.62 -0.68
CA LEU A 175 -4.05 21.40 0.76
C LEU A 175 -3.44 22.53 1.59
N SER A 176 -4.09 22.86 2.70
CA SER A 176 -3.55 23.78 3.69
C SER A 176 -2.20 23.29 4.22
N SER A 177 -1.27 24.24 4.43
CA SER A 177 0.05 23.93 5.00
C SER A 177 -0.05 23.26 6.38
N ALA A 178 -1.12 23.56 7.13
CA ALA A 178 -1.42 22.92 8.41
C ALA A 178 -1.71 21.42 8.24
N THR A 179 -2.66 21.02 7.40
CA THR A 179 -2.96 19.58 7.19
C THR A 179 -1.75 18.81 6.63
N ARG A 180 -0.98 19.42 5.71
CA ARG A 180 0.27 18.80 5.22
C ARG A 180 1.32 18.60 6.31
N GLN A 181 1.44 19.56 7.23
CA GLN A 181 2.30 19.43 8.40
C GLN A 181 1.80 18.34 9.34
N THR A 182 0.49 18.25 9.61
CA THR A 182 -0.13 17.21 10.45
C THR A 182 0.13 15.80 9.89
N ILE A 183 -0.06 15.59 8.58
CA ILE A 183 0.26 14.32 7.89
C ILE A 183 1.71 13.92 8.16
N ARG A 184 2.65 14.84 7.92
CA ARG A 184 4.08 14.60 8.08
C ARG A 184 4.46 14.31 9.54
N SER A 185 3.93 15.06 10.50
CA SER A 185 4.23 14.83 11.92
C SER A 185 3.64 13.53 12.47
N GLU A 186 2.41 13.16 12.09
CA GLU A 186 1.79 11.94 12.59
C GLU A 186 2.35 10.67 11.92
N ILE A 187 2.76 10.73 10.64
CA ILE A 187 3.49 9.62 10.01
C ILE A 187 4.90 9.47 10.61
N GLU A 188 5.61 10.57 10.92
CA GLU A 188 6.89 10.47 11.65
C GLU A 188 6.71 9.80 13.02
N LYS A 189 5.72 10.25 13.79
CA LYS A 189 5.40 9.76 15.13
C LYS A 189 4.90 8.31 15.16
N ARG A 190 4.08 7.89 14.19
CA ARG A 190 3.38 6.59 14.21
C ARG A 190 4.01 5.53 13.32
N ILE A 191 4.74 5.92 12.28
CA ILE A 191 5.37 5.00 11.33
C ILE A 191 6.90 5.07 11.45
N PHE A 192 7.51 6.21 11.14
CA PHE A 192 8.97 6.27 10.97
C PHE A 192 9.76 6.08 12.26
N ALA A 193 9.46 6.85 13.31
CA ALA A 193 10.16 6.81 14.58
C ALA A 193 10.06 5.44 15.28
N PRO A 194 8.86 4.85 15.52
CA PRO A 194 8.78 3.55 16.19
C PRO A 194 9.37 2.42 15.34
N PHE A 195 9.21 2.44 14.01
CA PHE A 195 9.82 1.44 13.12
C PHE A 195 11.34 1.50 13.16
N ARG A 196 11.91 2.68 13.00
CA ARG A 196 13.37 2.87 13.04
C ARG A 196 13.94 2.47 14.40
N GLN A 197 13.32 2.91 15.50
CA GLN A 197 13.73 2.55 16.86
C GLN A 197 13.75 1.03 17.09
N ARG A 198 12.69 0.31 16.73
CA ARG A 198 12.59 -1.15 16.88
C ARG A 198 13.62 -1.88 16.00
N ILE A 199 13.72 -1.49 14.73
CA ILE A 199 14.68 -2.08 13.78
C ILE A 199 16.14 -1.86 14.19
N GLU A 200 16.52 -0.68 14.68
CA GLU A 200 17.90 -0.35 15.07
C GLU A 200 18.27 -0.89 16.46
N SER A 201 17.32 -0.98 17.40
CA SER A 201 17.56 -1.52 18.75
C SER A 201 17.61 -3.05 18.81
N GLY A 202 16.97 -3.74 17.86
CA GLY A 202 16.83 -5.20 17.91
C GLY A 202 15.77 -5.69 18.89
N GLN A 203 14.97 -4.80 19.50
CA GLN A 203 13.99 -5.12 20.54
C GLN A 203 12.59 -4.66 20.13
N ASP A 204 11.57 -5.42 20.56
CA ASP A 204 10.16 -5.24 20.20
C ASP A 204 9.94 -5.07 18.69
N ILE A 205 10.72 -5.80 17.87
CA ILE A 205 10.61 -5.75 16.41
C ILE A 205 9.29 -6.36 15.97
N TYR A 206 8.58 -5.70 15.07
CA TYR A 206 7.34 -6.22 14.50
C TYR A 206 7.52 -7.63 13.92
N TRP A 207 6.72 -8.59 14.39
CA TRP A 207 6.78 -9.98 13.94
C TRP A 207 6.64 -10.14 12.42
N TRP A 208 5.91 -9.23 11.76
CA TRP A 208 5.72 -9.25 10.31
C TRP A 208 6.99 -8.92 9.51
N VAL A 209 8.04 -8.39 10.14
CA VAL A 209 9.35 -8.12 9.50
C VAL A 209 9.99 -9.41 8.96
N THR A 210 9.73 -10.56 9.58
CA THR A 210 10.27 -11.86 9.16
C THR A 210 9.20 -12.89 8.76
N CYS A 211 7.92 -12.49 8.71
CA CYS A 211 6.86 -13.45 8.35
C CYS A 211 6.88 -13.78 6.85
N THR A 212 6.52 -15.01 6.51
CA THR A 212 6.59 -15.53 5.13
C THR A 212 5.24 -15.42 4.41
N HIS A 213 4.48 -14.36 4.68
CA HIS A 213 3.13 -14.18 4.12
C HIS A 213 2.80 -12.68 3.93
N ASN A 214 1.59 -12.39 3.46
CA ASN A 214 1.18 -11.07 2.96
C ASN A 214 1.51 -9.87 3.86
N TRP A 215 1.55 -10.02 5.19
CA TRP A 215 1.82 -8.93 6.14
C TRP A 215 3.21 -8.30 5.93
N ASN A 216 4.24 -9.11 5.66
CA ASN A 216 5.58 -8.63 5.35
C ASN A 216 5.54 -7.67 4.16
N THR A 217 5.00 -8.14 3.04
CA THR A 217 4.90 -7.35 1.80
C THR A 217 4.09 -6.07 1.99
N VAL A 218 2.91 -6.16 2.59
CA VAL A 218 1.97 -5.02 2.67
C VAL A 218 2.51 -3.93 3.57
N CYS A 219 3.06 -4.28 4.74
CA CYS A 219 3.65 -3.30 5.65
C CYS A 219 4.92 -2.67 5.04
N LEU A 220 5.82 -3.45 4.43
CA LEU A 220 7.00 -2.92 3.73
C LEU A 220 6.61 -1.98 2.57
N ASN A 221 5.55 -2.32 1.82
CA ASN A 221 5.04 -1.48 0.73
C ASN A 221 4.58 -0.10 1.25
N CYS A 222 3.79 -0.10 2.32
CA CYS A 222 3.29 1.12 2.93
C CYS A 222 4.42 1.98 3.50
N VAL A 223 5.36 1.38 4.25
CA VAL A 223 6.50 2.09 4.85
C VAL A 223 7.40 2.70 3.78
N LEU A 224 7.74 1.98 2.70
CA LEU A 224 8.59 2.54 1.64
C LEU A 224 7.89 3.62 0.82
N THR A 225 6.59 3.46 0.56
CA THR A 225 5.77 4.51 -0.10
C THR A 225 5.84 5.82 0.67
N CYS A 226 5.64 5.75 2.00
CA CYS A 226 5.78 6.91 2.88
C CYS A 226 7.22 7.47 2.84
N ALA A 227 8.22 6.61 3.01
CA ALA A 227 9.61 7.03 3.14
C ALA A 227 10.15 7.73 1.88
N LEU A 228 9.86 7.21 0.69
CA LEU A 228 10.36 7.77 -0.56
C LEU A 228 9.83 9.18 -0.86
N TRP A 229 8.63 9.52 -0.39
CA TRP A 229 8.04 10.86 -0.57
C TRP A 229 8.30 11.81 0.61
N LEU A 230 8.19 11.35 1.86
CA LEU A 230 8.18 12.24 3.03
C LEU A 230 9.57 12.48 3.63
N LYS A 231 10.55 11.61 3.38
CA LYS A 231 11.93 11.84 3.80
C LYS A 231 12.66 12.66 2.74
N GLU A 232 12.94 13.92 3.07
CA GLU A 232 13.69 14.85 2.21
C GLU A 232 15.16 14.44 2.05
N ASP A 233 15.77 13.87 3.11
CA ASP A 233 17.15 13.41 3.09
C ASP A 233 17.35 12.10 2.30
N LEU A 234 18.36 12.09 1.43
CA LEU A 234 18.69 10.97 0.56
C LEU A 234 19.16 9.73 1.35
N GLN A 235 19.88 9.91 2.46
CA GLN A 235 20.40 8.80 3.27
C GLN A 235 19.28 8.15 4.09
N GLU A 236 18.30 8.92 4.58
CA GLU A 236 17.07 8.36 5.15
C GLU A 236 16.29 7.54 4.12
N ARG A 237 16.02 8.08 2.91
CA ARG A 237 15.35 7.30 1.84
C ARG A 237 16.12 6.03 1.49
N ALA A 238 17.45 6.11 1.38
CA ALA A 238 18.32 4.98 1.09
C ALA A 238 18.35 3.94 2.21
N TRP A 239 18.21 4.34 3.48
CA TRP A 239 18.11 3.44 4.63
C TRP A 239 16.83 2.59 4.55
N TYR A 240 15.67 3.22 4.31
CA TYR A 240 14.42 2.48 4.13
C TYR A 240 14.47 1.56 2.91
N LEU A 241 15.03 2.00 1.78
CA LEU A 241 15.20 1.14 0.60
C LEU A 241 16.12 -0.06 0.88
N ALA A 242 17.25 0.16 1.55
CA ALA A 242 18.21 -0.90 1.87
C ALA A 242 17.59 -1.97 2.78
N LEU A 243 16.88 -1.54 3.83
CA LEU A 243 16.15 -2.40 4.75
C LEU A 243 15.05 -3.20 4.04
N VAL A 244 14.22 -2.55 3.23
CA VAL A 244 13.12 -3.22 2.51
C VAL A 244 13.67 -4.26 1.53
N ASP A 245 14.78 -3.97 0.86
CA ASP A 245 15.46 -4.93 -0.04
C ASP A 245 16.07 -6.13 0.70
N ASP A 246 16.43 -6.02 1.98
CA ASP A 246 16.79 -7.19 2.81
C ASP A 246 15.53 -7.97 3.23
N LEU A 247 14.50 -7.27 3.72
CA LEU A 247 13.32 -7.89 4.33
C LEU A 247 12.35 -8.53 3.32
N ILE A 248 12.29 -8.04 2.07
CA ILE A 248 11.41 -8.61 1.03
C ILE A 248 11.75 -10.07 0.69
N ALA A 249 12.94 -10.55 1.06
CA ALA A 249 13.32 -11.95 0.97
C ALA A 249 12.42 -12.88 1.80
N TYR A 250 11.80 -12.40 2.89
CA TYR A 250 10.83 -13.19 3.67
C TYR A 250 9.51 -13.38 2.92
N SER A 251 9.01 -12.36 2.23
CA SER A 251 7.86 -12.48 1.30
C SER A 251 8.10 -13.56 0.23
N ASN A 252 9.31 -13.65 -0.31
CA ASN A 252 9.67 -14.68 -1.29
C ASN A 252 9.68 -16.11 -0.72
N GLN A 253 9.81 -16.28 0.61
CA GLN A 253 9.80 -17.59 1.28
C GLN A 253 8.38 -18.12 1.49
N GLY A 254 7.35 -17.28 1.37
CA GLY A 254 5.94 -17.72 1.37
C GLY A 254 5.52 -18.53 0.15
N PHE A 255 6.39 -18.57 -0.86
CA PHE A 255 6.16 -19.27 -2.12
C PHE A 255 7.10 -20.46 -2.24
N GLU A 256 6.54 -21.59 -2.68
CA GLU A 256 7.31 -22.74 -3.13
C GLU A 256 8.21 -22.37 -4.32
N GLU A 257 9.23 -23.18 -4.59
CA GLU A 257 10.12 -22.93 -5.74
C GLU A 257 9.39 -23.00 -7.10
N SER A 258 8.22 -23.61 -7.18
CA SER A 258 7.34 -23.59 -8.35
C SER A 258 6.66 -22.24 -8.61
N GLY A 259 6.62 -21.36 -7.60
CA GLY A 259 5.75 -20.18 -7.54
C GLY A 259 4.37 -20.45 -6.92
N PHE A 260 4.12 -21.64 -6.36
CA PHE A 260 2.88 -21.95 -5.63
C PHE A 260 2.79 -21.16 -4.31
N TYR A 261 1.63 -20.58 -4.00
CA TYR A 261 1.40 -19.78 -2.80
C TYR A 261 0.44 -20.48 -1.83
N THR A 262 0.87 -20.64 -0.59
CA THR A 262 0.14 -21.44 0.41
C THR A 262 -1.08 -20.74 1.01
N GLU A 263 -1.16 -19.41 0.97
CA GLU A 263 -2.36 -18.65 1.41
C GLU A 263 -3.51 -18.65 0.38
N GLY A 264 -3.35 -19.28 -0.78
CA GLY A 264 -4.40 -19.32 -1.81
C GLY A 264 -4.51 -18.05 -2.67
N LEU A 265 -5.53 -18.01 -3.54
CA LEU A 265 -5.63 -16.99 -4.60
C LEU A 265 -6.06 -15.61 -4.12
N SER A 266 -6.94 -15.54 -3.12
CA SER A 266 -7.34 -14.26 -2.51
C SER A 266 -6.13 -13.52 -1.91
N TYR A 267 -5.28 -14.22 -1.15
CA TYR A 267 -4.06 -13.65 -0.58
C TYR A 267 -2.91 -13.49 -1.57
N TRP A 268 -2.85 -14.28 -2.65
CA TRP A 268 -1.98 -13.93 -3.78
C TRP A 268 -2.36 -12.55 -4.33
N THR A 269 -3.64 -12.33 -4.64
CA THR A 269 -4.08 -11.06 -5.21
C THR A 269 -3.85 -9.87 -4.26
N TYR A 270 -4.06 -10.04 -2.95
CA TYR A 270 -3.81 -9.00 -1.95
C TYR A 270 -2.31 -8.80 -1.64
N GLY A 271 -1.63 -9.85 -1.21
CA GLY A 271 -0.22 -9.83 -0.79
C GLY A 271 0.74 -9.69 -1.96
N PHE A 272 0.61 -10.52 -3.00
CA PHE A 272 1.43 -10.41 -4.21
C PHE A 272 1.05 -9.19 -5.07
N GLY A 273 -0.20 -8.71 -5.01
CA GLY A 273 -0.56 -7.41 -5.56
C GLY A 273 0.24 -6.25 -4.93
N ASN A 274 0.41 -6.28 -3.61
CA ASN A 274 1.32 -5.34 -2.91
C ASN A 274 2.80 -5.59 -3.23
N TYR A 275 3.20 -6.85 -3.49
CA TYR A 275 4.56 -7.18 -3.93
C TYR A 275 4.88 -6.52 -5.28
N VAL A 276 3.95 -6.59 -6.23
CA VAL A 276 4.07 -5.95 -7.54
C VAL A 276 4.10 -4.43 -7.38
N ALA A 277 3.19 -3.85 -6.59
CA ALA A 277 3.19 -2.40 -6.34
C ALA A 277 4.53 -1.91 -5.75
N LEU A 278 5.07 -2.61 -4.75
CA LEU A 278 6.36 -2.31 -4.14
C LEU A 278 7.54 -2.52 -5.10
N SER A 279 7.52 -3.59 -5.89
CA SER A 279 8.54 -3.87 -6.90
C SER A 279 8.60 -2.77 -7.96
N GLU A 280 7.44 -2.27 -8.40
CA GLU A 280 7.35 -1.18 -9.38
C GLU A 280 7.72 0.18 -8.76
N LEU A 281 7.36 0.44 -7.49
CA LEU A 281 7.83 1.60 -6.73
C LEU A 281 9.36 1.64 -6.67
N VAL A 282 10.00 0.53 -6.29
CA VAL A 282 11.46 0.39 -6.22
C VAL A 282 12.08 0.51 -7.62
N ARG A 283 11.51 -0.16 -8.63
CA ARG A 283 12.00 -0.10 -10.01
C ARG A 283 11.96 1.31 -10.56
N ALA A 284 10.86 2.03 -10.37
CA ALA A 284 10.70 3.39 -10.88
C ALA A 284 11.58 4.38 -10.10
N ALA A 285 11.66 4.29 -8.77
CA ALA A 285 12.53 5.11 -7.93
C ALA A 285 14.03 4.93 -8.24
N THR A 286 14.44 3.72 -8.66
CA THR A 286 15.83 3.39 -9.01
C THR A 286 16.14 3.45 -10.51
N GLY A 287 15.24 3.97 -11.34
CA GLY A 287 15.44 4.06 -12.80
C GLY A 287 15.64 2.71 -13.49
N GLY A 288 15.01 1.64 -12.99
CA GLY A 288 15.11 0.28 -13.48
C GLY A 288 16.33 -0.50 -13.00
N ARG A 289 17.13 0.04 -12.07
CA ARG A 289 18.37 -0.61 -11.60
C ARG A 289 18.13 -1.74 -10.60
N ILE A 290 17.01 -1.71 -9.86
CA ILE A 290 16.49 -2.84 -9.10
C ILE A 290 15.17 -3.26 -9.74
N ASP A 291 15.05 -4.53 -10.11
CA ASP A 291 13.84 -5.11 -10.70
C ASP A 291 13.65 -6.54 -10.16
N TRP A 292 12.91 -6.67 -9.06
CA TRP A 292 12.68 -7.97 -8.43
C TRP A 292 11.79 -8.87 -9.27
N LEU A 293 10.83 -8.34 -10.05
CA LEU A 293 9.93 -9.15 -10.88
C LEU A 293 10.65 -9.88 -12.03
N LYS A 294 11.81 -9.38 -12.45
CA LYS A 294 12.70 -10.07 -13.39
C LYS A 294 13.56 -11.18 -12.76
N GLN A 295 13.59 -11.31 -11.43
CA GLN A 295 14.32 -12.40 -10.79
C GLN A 295 13.60 -13.75 -11.00
N PRO A 296 14.34 -14.89 -11.05
CA PRO A 296 13.76 -16.17 -11.43
C PRO A 296 12.61 -16.65 -10.55
N LYS A 297 12.63 -16.41 -9.23
CA LYS A 297 11.57 -16.86 -8.31
C LYS A 297 10.33 -15.92 -8.36
N PRO A 298 10.45 -14.59 -8.21
CA PRO A 298 9.33 -13.66 -8.43
C PRO A 298 8.64 -13.81 -9.79
N SER A 299 9.39 -14.07 -10.87
CA SER A 299 8.82 -14.37 -12.19
C SER A 299 7.93 -15.62 -12.20
N ARG A 300 8.22 -16.62 -11.36
CA ARG A 300 7.36 -17.80 -11.17
C ARG A 300 6.17 -17.50 -10.25
N MET A 301 6.36 -16.73 -9.19
CA MET A 301 5.30 -16.25 -8.29
C MET A 301 4.25 -15.42 -9.05
N ALA A 302 4.69 -14.61 -10.02
CA ALA A 302 3.84 -13.84 -10.91
C ALA A 302 2.97 -14.69 -11.85
N ARG A 303 3.31 -15.96 -12.07
CA ARG A 303 2.51 -16.89 -12.88
C ARG A 303 1.46 -17.64 -12.07
N TYR A 304 1.41 -17.45 -10.75
CA TYR A 304 0.51 -18.21 -9.87
C TYR A 304 -0.95 -18.05 -10.27
N GLY A 305 -1.47 -16.82 -10.39
CA GLY A 305 -2.88 -16.58 -10.75
C GLY A 305 -3.32 -17.38 -11.98
N VAL A 306 -2.63 -17.18 -13.12
CA VAL A 306 -2.90 -17.90 -14.39
C VAL A 306 -2.68 -19.42 -14.29
N ARG A 307 -1.77 -19.90 -13.44
CA ARG A 307 -1.51 -21.34 -13.26
C ARG A 307 -2.52 -22.05 -12.35
N MET A 308 -3.29 -21.31 -11.56
CA MET A 308 -4.30 -21.87 -10.67
C MET A 308 -5.71 -21.89 -11.29
N GLU A 309 -5.88 -21.34 -12.49
CA GLU A 309 -7.14 -21.41 -13.24
C GLU A 309 -7.42 -22.84 -13.69
N LEU A 310 -8.57 -23.39 -13.28
CA LEU A 310 -9.00 -24.76 -13.62
C LEU A 310 -9.82 -24.78 -14.92
N GLN A 311 -10.63 -23.75 -15.10
CA GLN A 311 -11.45 -23.40 -16.25
C GLN A 311 -11.60 -21.86 -16.22
N ASP A 312 -11.96 -21.22 -17.32
CA ASP A 312 -12.11 -19.76 -17.42
C ASP A 312 -12.92 -19.17 -16.24
N GLY A 313 -12.27 -18.34 -15.41
CA GLY A 313 -12.88 -17.73 -14.23
C GLY A 313 -13.03 -18.63 -12.99
N LEU A 314 -12.66 -19.92 -13.06
CA LEU A 314 -12.83 -20.91 -12.00
C LEU A 314 -11.50 -21.31 -11.35
N TYR A 315 -11.40 -21.12 -10.03
CA TYR A 315 -10.18 -21.28 -9.25
C TYR A 315 -10.41 -22.15 -8.00
N PRO A 316 -9.39 -22.85 -7.46
CA PRO A 316 -9.54 -23.66 -6.27
C PRO A 316 -9.63 -22.82 -4.99
N THR A 317 -10.52 -23.23 -4.09
CA THR A 317 -10.91 -22.49 -2.88
C THR A 317 -10.24 -23.04 -1.63
N PHE A 318 -8.92 -23.23 -1.68
CA PHE A 318 -8.14 -23.68 -0.52
C PHE A 318 -7.57 -22.48 0.26
N ALA A 319 -7.19 -22.73 1.52
CA ALA A 319 -6.86 -21.70 2.50
C ALA A 319 -8.00 -20.66 2.63
N ASP A 320 -7.69 -19.42 3.02
CA ASP A 320 -8.64 -18.33 3.22
C ASP A 320 -9.06 -17.68 1.87
N SER A 321 -9.39 -18.50 0.87
CA SER A 321 -9.80 -18.08 -0.47
C SER A 321 -11.29 -18.35 -0.70
N ARG A 322 -12.04 -17.32 -1.11
CA ARG A 322 -13.50 -17.43 -1.35
C ARG A 322 -13.81 -18.14 -2.66
N MET A 323 -15.01 -18.72 -2.76
CA MET A 323 -15.50 -19.40 -3.98
C MET A 323 -15.82 -18.41 -5.11
N GLU A 324 -16.37 -17.25 -4.77
CA GLU A 324 -16.69 -16.16 -5.70
C GLU A 324 -15.49 -15.19 -5.87
N PHE A 325 -14.27 -15.74 -5.95
CA PHE A 325 -13.05 -14.92 -6.06
C PHE A 325 -12.58 -14.78 -7.51
N GLU A 326 -12.90 -13.64 -8.10
CA GLU A 326 -12.29 -13.18 -9.35
C GLU A 326 -10.90 -12.56 -9.06
N PRO A 327 -9.80 -13.08 -9.63
CA PRO A 327 -8.50 -12.43 -9.56
C PRO A 327 -8.54 -11.09 -10.30
N ILE A 328 -7.93 -10.07 -9.70
CA ILE A 328 -8.02 -8.70 -10.22
C ILE A 328 -7.24 -8.61 -11.54
N HIS A 329 -7.94 -8.27 -12.63
CA HIS A 329 -7.40 -8.30 -13.98
C HIS A 329 -6.12 -7.46 -14.14
N TRP A 330 -6.03 -6.26 -13.54
CA TRP A 330 -4.82 -5.43 -13.64
C TRP A 330 -3.55 -6.17 -13.26
N LEU A 331 -3.59 -7.04 -12.24
CA LEU A 331 -2.42 -7.77 -11.76
C LEU A 331 -1.95 -8.78 -12.82
N ASN A 332 -2.87 -9.56 -13.39
CA ASN A 332 -2.56 -10.51 -14.46
C ASN A 332 -2.03 -9.79 -15.71
N HIS A 333 -2.67 -8.70 -16.15
CA HIS A 333 -2.25 -7.98 -17.35
C HIS A 333 -0.92 -7.24 -17.16
N TRP A 334 -0.70 -6.59 -16.00
CA TRP A 334 0.58 -5.98 -15.65
C TRP A 334 1.70 -7.01 -15.67
N LEU A 335 1.50 -8.16 -15.02
CA LEU A 335 2.49 -9.23 -14.96
C LEU A 335 2.76 -9.87 -16.32
N ASN A 336 1.75 -9.98 -17.20
CA ASN A 336 1.95 -10.43 -18.58
C ASN A 336 2.84 -9.45 -19.36
N ASN A 337 2.56 -8.14 -19.30
CA ASN A 337 3.37 -7.11 -19.94
C ASN A 337 4.81 -7.07 -19.40
N ARG A 338 5.00 -7.35 -18.10
CA ARG A 338 6.32 -7.37 -17.46
C ARG A 338 7.12 -8.66 -17.72
N GLN A 339 6.49 -9.74 -18.18
CA GLN A 339 7.15 -11.02 -18.46
C GLN A 339 7.59 -11.20 -19.91
N ASP A 340 6.97 -10.53 -20.89
CA ASP A 340 7.40 -10.59 -22.29
C ASP A 340 8.48 -9.51 -22.56
N ASP A 341 9.74 -9.96 -22.71
CA ASP A 341 10.88 -9.12 -23.14
C ASP A 341 11.03 -9.01 -24.68
N ASP A 342 10.03 -9.48 -25.44
CA ASP A 342 10.05 -9.48 -26.90
C ASP A 342 9.16 -8.34 -27.46
N PRO A 343 9.74 -7.18 -27.82
CA PRO A 343 8.98 -6.05 -28.37
C PRO A 343 8.36 -6.33 -29.75
N ALA A 344 8.73 -7.43 -30.43
CA ALA A 344 8.06 -7.85 -31.66
C ALA A 344 6.76 -8.63 -31.38
N ARG A 345 6.52 -9.05 -30.14
CA ARG A 345 5.44 -9.97 -29.76
C ARG A 345 4.25 -9.24 -29.13
N ILE A 346 3.70 -8.28 -29.86
CA ILE A 346 2.45 -7.60 -29.47
C ILE A 346 1.31 -8.63 -29.41
N ARG A 347 0.90 -9.02 -28.20
CA ARG A 347 -0.29 -9.85 -27.98
C ARG A 347 -1.53 -8.98 -28.09
N SER A 348 -2.15 -8.95 -29.26
CA SER A 348 -3.54 -8.48 -29.40
C SER A 348 -4.49 -9.61 -29.01
N THR A 349 -5.29 -9.40 -27.97
CA THR A 349 -6.54 -10.15 -27.77
C THR A 349 -7.65 -9.48 -28.59
N ALA A 350 -8.75 -10.21 -28.87
CA ALA A 350 -9.98 -9.61 -29.38
C ALA A 350 -10.84 -9.00 -28.25
N GLU A 351 -10.48 -9.29 -27.00
CA GLU A 351 -11.17 -8.80 -25.81
C GLU A 351 -10.68 -7.40 -25.42
N THR A 352 -11.65 -6.52 -25.13
CA THR A 352 -11.42 -5.21 -24.54
C THR A 352 -11.14 -5.35 -23.06
N PHE A 353 -9.88 -5.14 -22.66
CA PHE A 353 -9.46 -5.12 -21.26
C PHE A 353 -9.51 -3.69 -20.70
N ASP A 354 -10.11 -3.52 -19.51
CA ASP A 354 -10.00 -2.29 -18.72
C ASP A 354 -9.12 -2.56 -17.47
N PRO A 355 -7.91 -1.99 -17.37
CA PRO A 355 -7.05 -2.14 -16.19
C PRO A 355 -7.63 -1.53 -14.92
N PHE A 356 -8.69 -0.74 -15.02
CA PHE A 356 -9.38 -0.17 -13.87
C PHE A 356 -10.50 -1.07 -13.34
N VAL A 357 -10.79 -2.24 -13.93
CA VAL A 357 -11.85 -3.14 -13.43
C VAL A 357 -11.27 -4.30 -12.59
N PRO A 358 -11.82 -4.61 -11.40
CA PRO A 358 -12.74 -3.81 -10.58
C PRO A 358 -12.03 -2.75 -9.72
N LEU A 359 -12.37 -1.48 -9.91
CA LEU A 359 -11.61 -0.33 -9.37
C LEU A 359 -11.59 -0.28 -7.84
N GLY A 360 -12.73 -0.57 -7.19
CA GLY A 360 -12.86 -0.59 -5.74
C GLY A 360 -12.07 -1.71 -5.04
N LYS A 361 -11.48 -2.67 -5.78
CA LYS A 361 -10.58 -3.70 -5.21
C LYS A 361 -9.10 -3.32 -5.37
N GLN A 362 -8.76 -2.19 -5.97
CA GLN A 362 -7.37 -1.77 -6.24
C GLN A 362 -6.79 -0.91 -5.11
N SER A 363 -5.48 -1.02 -4.88
CA SER A 363 -4.74 -0.06 -4.05
C SER A 363 -4.46 1.23 -4.83
N VAL A 364 -4.25 2.35 -4.13
CA VAL A 364 -3.89 3.63 -4.76
C VAL A 364 -2.63 3.49 -5.62
N ALA A 365 -1.60 2.76 -5.13
CA ALA A 365 -0.42 2.44 -5.92
C ALA A 365 -0.74 1.71 -7.23
N ALA A 366 -1.64 0.71 -7.23
CA ALA A 366 -2.06 0.01 -8.45
C ALA A 366 -2.81 0.95 -9.42
N ILE A 367 -3.66 1.84 -8.91
CA ILE A 367 -4.34 2.85 -9.71
C ILE A 367 -3.33 3.80 -10.35
N LEU A 368 -2.37 4.33 -9.59
CA LEU A 368 -1.32 5.24 -10.07
C LEU A 368 -0.38 4.57 -11.09
N LEU A 369 -0.05 3.29 -10.93
CA LEU A 369 0.69 2.51 -11.92
C LEU A 369 -0.07 2.43 -13.25
N ASN A 370 -1.36 2.05 -13.21
CA ASN A 370 -2.16 1.97 -14.43
C ASN A 370 -2.42 3.35 -15.08
N LEU A 371 -2.47 4.43 -14.29
CA LEU A 371 -2.65 5.81 -14.78
C LEU A 371 -1.38 6.47 -15.34
N PHE A 372 -0.16 6.04 -14.96
CA PHE A 372 1.06 6.80 -15.29
C PHE A 372 2.30 5.98 -15.70
N HIS A 373 2.24 4.64 -15.61
CA HIS A 373 3.39 3.75 -15.87
C HIS A 373 3.09 2.62 -16.88
N THR A 374 1.99 2.75 -17.63
CA THR A 374 1.53 1.86 -18.71
C THR A 374 2.06 2.27 -20.09
#